data_AF-A0A4Q3VZZ0-F1
#
_entry.id   AF-A0A4Q3VZZ0-F1
#
_cell.length_a   1.000
_cell.length_b   1.000
_cell.length_c   1.000
_cell.angle_alpha   90.00
_cell.angle_beta   90.00
_cell.angle_gamma   90.00
#
_symmetry.space_group_name_H-M   'P 1'
#
loop_
_entity.id
_entity.type
_entity.pdbx_description
1 polymer ?
#
loop_
_entity_poly.entity_id
_entity_poly.type
_entity_poly.pdbx_seq_one_letter_code
_entity_poly.pdbx_strand_id
1 'polypeptide(L)'
;MTTAHRIAILGGGDLSLGPAVAASLAAYQGERRLQLAFYDPNPDGAGLMAGIVRKLAYFIRVRPETMVSKSAEEALEGAQAAILFPEFAASGEALPIPSIVIPQDGWPTPLPGSDDPSFRFQLLRWANGEEEPIHMLAENERSPIQAFLDRVLRA
;
A
#
# COMPACT_ATOMS: atom_id res chain seq x y z
N MET A 1 13.49 22.45 0.95
CA MET A 1 13.10 21.16 0.33
C MET A 1 12.06 20.54 1.25
N THR A 2 10.83 20.33 0.79
CA THR A 2 9.78 19.69 1.59
C THR A 2 10.09 18.20 1.73
N THR A 3 10.32 17.73 2.94
CA THR A 3 10.58 16.33 3.27
C THR A 3 9.37 15.47 2.88
N ALA A 4 9.60 14.30 2.28
CA ALA A 4 8.54 13.35 1.96
C ALA A 4 7.90 12.78 3.25
N HIS A 5 6.61 12.44 3.20
CA HIS A 5 5.95 11.71 4.27
C HIS A 5 6.23 10.21 4.10
N ARG A 6 6.88 9.63 5.10
CA ARG A 6 7.14 8.20 5.22
C ARG A 6 5.93 7.50 5.85
N ILE A 7 5.38 6.52 5.15
CA ILE A 7 4.29 5.67 5.62
C ILE A 7 4.82 4.24 5.71
N ALA A 8 4.61 3.60 6.86
CA ALA A 8 4.89 2.18 7.03
C ALA A 8 3.70 1.34 6.56
N ILE A 9 3.96 0.25 5.85
CA ILE A 9 2.96 -0.72 5.41
C ILE A 9 3.39 -2.08 5.94
N LEU A 10 2.70 -2.59 6.95
CA LEU A 10 3.03 -3.86 7.62
C LEU A 10 2.07 -4.97 7.16
N GLY A 11 2.61 -6.05 6.59
CA GLY A 11 1.85 -7.09 5.90
C GLY A 11 1.54 -6.75 4.44
N GLY A 12 2.32 -5.84 3.88
CA GLY A 12 2.09 -5.30 2.54
C GLY A 12 2.31 -6.28 1.39
N GLY A 13 2.58 -7.56 1.66
CA GLY A 13 2.73 -8.61 0.67
C GLY A 13 1.52 -9.54 0.53
N ASP A 14 0.44 -9.29 1.27
CA ASP A 14 -0.82 -10.02 1.10
C ASP A 14 -1.32 -9.89 -0.35
N LEU A 15 -1.51 -11.02 -1.03
CA LEU A 15 -1.87 -11.03 -2.45
C LEU A 15 -3.36 -10.74 -2.70
N SER A 16 -4.20 -10.90 -1.69
CA SER A 16 -5.65 -10.72 -1.79
C SER A 16 -6.05 -9.27 -1.57
N LEU A 17 -5.46 -8.63 -0.55
CA LEU A 17 -5.73 -7.25 -0.14
C LEU A 17 -4.71 -6.26 -0.70
N GLY A 18 -3.45 -6.70 -0.82
CA GLY A 18 -2.31 -5.87 -1.22
C GLY A 18 -2.50 -5.10 -2.52
N PRO A 19 -3.08 -5.68 -3.59
CA PRO A 19 -3.29 -4.95 -4.84
C PRO A 19 -4.20 -3.72 -4.67
N ALA A 20 -5.29 -3.82 -3.92
CA ALA A 20 -6.22 -2.69 -3.71
C ALA A 20 -5.62 -1.64 -2.77
N VAL A 21 -4.83 -2.07 -1.78
CA VAL A 21 -4.02 -1.17 -0.94
C VAL A 21 -2.97 -0.44 -1.79
N ALA A 22 -2.29 -1.15 -2.69
CA ALA A 22 -1.33 -0.58 -3.62
C ALA A 22 -1.99 0.45 -4.56
N ALA A 23 -3.17 0.13 -5.10
CA ALA A 23 -3.94 1.06 -5.91
C ALA A 23 -4.38 2.31 -5.13
N SER A 24 -4.83 2.12 -3.87
CA SER A 24 -5.11 3.24 -2.98
C SER A 24 -3.88 4.11 -2.78
N LEU A 25 -2.74 3.54 -2.43
CA LEU A 25 -1.50 4.29 -2.20
C LEU A 25 -1.03 5.02 -3.46
N ALA A 26 -1.15 4.38 -4.62
CA ALA A 26 -0.82 4.98 -5.90
C ALA A 26 -1.73 6.17 -6.23
N ALA A 27 -3.03 6.06 -5.93
CA ALA A 27 -4.04 7.08 -6.19
C ALA A 27 -3.97 8.30 -5.25
N TYR A 28 -3.13 8.29 -4.21
CA TYR A 28 -3.04 9.41 -3.26
C TYR A 28 -2.45 10.67 -3.92
N GLN A 29 -3.25 11.76 -3.94
CA GLN A 29 -2.90 13.05 -4.55
C GLN A 29 -2.67 14.16 -3.52
N GLY A 30 -2.23 13.83 -2.30
CA GLY A 30 -1.88 14.84 -1.30
C GLY A 30 -0.76 15.79 -1.76
N GLU A 31 -0.65 16.95 -1.13
CA GLU A 31 0.28 18.03 -1.53
C GLU A 31 1.76 17.65 -1.41
N ARG A 32 2.09 16.62 -0.63
CA ARG A 32 3.45 16.19 -0.31
C ARG A 32 3.73 14.80 -0.85
N ARG A 33 4.99 14.57 -1.25
CA ARG A 33 5.47 13.28 -1.75
C ARG A 33 5.41 12.22 -0.65
N LEU A 34 5.00 11.00 -1.03
CA LEU A 34 5.04 9.84 -0.14
C LEU A 34 6.32 9.04 -0.34
N GLN A 35 6.83 8.52 0.77
CA GLN A 35 7.78 7.42 0.84
C GLN A 35 7.07 6.24 1.52
N LEU A 36 6.99 5.11 0.85
CA LEU A 36 6.21 3.96 1.27
C LEU A 36 7.18 2.83 1.65
N ALA A 37 7.23 2.48 2.93
CA ALA A 37 8.08 1.43 3.46
C ALA A 37 7.26 0.16 3.70
N PHE A 38 7.40 -0.81 2.80
CA PHE A 38 6.70 -2.08 2.84
C PHE A 38 7.49 -3.10 3.65
N TYR A 39 6.86 -3.72 4.64
CA TYR A 39 7.35 -4.91 5.30
C TYR A 39 6.32 -6.04 5.16
N ASP A 40 6.83 -7.23 4.90
CA ASP A 40 6.08 -8.48 4.94
C ASP A 40 7.06 -9.63 5.28
N PRO A 41 6.66 -10.65 6.07
CA PRO A 41 7.47 -11.84 6.28
C PRO A 41 7.87 -12.55 4.97
N ASN A 42 7.05 -12.43 3.93
CA ASN A 42 7.37 -12.81 2.56
C ASN A 42 7.87 -11.59 1.75
N PRO A 43 9.19 -11.41 1.60
CA PRO A 43 9.76 -10.22 0.95
C PRO A 43 9.37 -10.08 -0.53
N ASP A 44 9.07 -11.20 -1.21
CA ASP A 44 8.65 -11.17 -2.61
C ASP A 44 7.28 -10.50 -2.76
N GLY A 45 6.37 -10.74 -1.81
CA GLY A 45 5.05 -10.10 -1.77
C GLY A 45 5.16 -8.60 -1.59
N ALA A 46 5.95 -8.15 -0.62
CA ALA A 46 6.21 -6.71 -0.40
C ALA A 46 6.85 -6.05 -1.63
N GLY A 47 7.82 -6.72 -2.26
CA GLY A 47 8.46 -6.24 -3.49
C GLY A 47 7.47 -6.11 -4.66
N LEU A 48 6.56 -7.08 -4.79
CA LEU A 48 5.51 -7.09 -5.80
C LEU A 48 4.55 -5.91 -5.62
N MET A 49 4.04 -5.68 -4.41
CA MET A 49 3.12 -4.55 -4.14
C MET A 49 3.80 -3.20 -4.30
N ALA A 50 5.06 -3.06 -3.85
CA ALA A 50 5.84 -1.86 -4.12
C ALA A 50 6.00 -1.62 -5.65
N GLY A 51 6.19 -2.68 -6.43
CA GLY A 51 6.22 -2.63 -7.89
C GLY A 51 4.90 -2.14 -8.49
N ILE A 52 3.78 -2.73 -8.06
CA ILE A 52 2.43 -2.36 -8.51
C ILE A 52 2.15 -0.89 -8.19
N VAL A 53 2.47 -0.40 -6.98
CA VAL A 53 2.31 1.03 -6.63
C VAL A 53 3.08 1.92 -7.60
N ARG A 54 4.36 1.62 -7.87
CA ARG A 54 5.18 2.43 -8.79
C ARG A 54 4.59 2.47 -10.19
N LYS A 55 4.08 1.34 -10.68
CA LYS A 55 3.46 1.24 -12.01
C LYS A 55 2.15 2.01 -12.09
N LEU A 56 1.26 1.81 -11.12
CA LEU A 56 0.00 2.53 -11.04
C LEU A 56 0.20 4.05 -10.90
N ALA A 57 1.12 4.48 -10.03
CA ALA A 57 1.43 5.89 -9.82
C ALA A 57 2.03 6.54 -11.08
N TYR A 58 2.83 5.80 -11.86
CA TYR A 58 3.37 6.29 -13.13
C TYR A 58 2.26 6.73 -14.10
N PHE A 59 1.17 5.96 -14.22
CA PHE A 59 0.05 6.29 -15.11
C PHE A 59 -0.65 7.60 -14.75
N ILE A 60 -0.78 7.89 -13.46
CA ILE A 60 -1.40 9.12 -12.97
C ILE A 60 -0.38 10.23 -12.68
N ARG A 61 0.87 10.05 -13.12
CA ARG A 61 1.97 11.02 -13.01
C ARG A 61 2.34 11.41 -11.57
N VAL A 62 2.08 10.51 -10.61
CA VAL A 62 2.57 10.60 -9.23
C VAL A 62 3.83 9.73 -9.11
N ARG A 63 4.76 10.11 -8.24
CA ARG A 63 6.00 9.35 -8.01
C ARG A 63 6.26 9.16 -6.52
N PRO A 64 5.56 8.22 -5.86
CA PRO A 64 5.94 7.82 -4.52
C PRO A 64 7.30 7.13 -4.57
N GLU A 65 8.12 7.35 -3.55
CA GLU A 65 9.27 6.50 -3.28
C GLU A 65 8.76 5.23 -2.61
N THR A 66 9.26 4.07 -3.00
CA THR A 66 8.87 2.79 -2.38
C THR A 66 10.11 2.04 -1.97
N MET A 67 10.10 1.45 -0.79
CA MET A 67 11.17 0.58 -0.29
C MET A 67 10.58 -0.69 0.32
N VAL A 68 11.37 -1.76 0.29
CA VAL A 68 11.06 -3.02 0.99
C VAL A 68 11.99 -3.11 2.18
N SER A 69 11.41 -3.09 3.37
CA SER A 69 12.09 -3.20 4.65
C SER A 69 12.28 -4.67 5.04
N LYS A 70 13.36 -4.96 5.76
CA LYS A 70 13.72 -6.31 6.23
C LYS A 70 13.01 -6.68 7.52
N SER A 71 12.50 -5.69 8.24
CA SER A 71 11.73 -5.88 9.47
C SER A 71 10.62 -4.82 9.61
N ALA A 72 9.67 -5.08 10.51
CA ALA A 72 8.61 -4.12 10.83
C ALA A 72 9.18 -2.85 11.45
N GLU A 73 10.21 -2.98 12.30
CA GLU A 73 10.91 -1.87 12.95
C GLU A 73 11.57 -0.95 11.91
N GLU A 74 12.23 -1.53 10.90
CA GLU A 74 12.81 -0.76 9.80
C GLU A 74 11.74 -0.03 8.98
N ALA A 75 10.58 -0.65 8.74
CA ALA A 75 9.48 0.02 8.04
C ALA A 75 8.94 1.22 8.85
N LEU A 76 8.84 1.07 10.17
CA LEU A 76 8.34 2.07 11.10
C LEU A 76 9.34 3.21 11.38
N GLU A 77 10.63 3.02 11.13
CA GLU A 77 11.65 4.02 11.42
C GLU A 77 11.38 5.36 10.70
N GLY A 78 11.04 6.40 11.48
CA GLY A 78 10.71 7.72 10.93
C GLY A 78 9.39 7.80 10.16
N ALA A 79 8.55 6.75 10.21
CA ALA A 79 7.22 6.77 9.65
C ALA A 79 6.32 7.75 10.42
N GLN A 80 5.53 8.55 9.70
CA GLN A 80 4.52 9.42 10.31
C GLN A 80 3.17 8.73 10.51
N ALA A 81 2.92 7.64 9.79
CA ALA A 81 1.73 6.82 9.96
C ALA A 81 1.98 5.38 9.51
N ALA A 82 1.14 4.45 9.96
CA ALA A 82 1.20 3.04 9.58
C ALA A 82 -0.13 2.53 9.00
N ILE A 83 -0.03 1.70 7.97
CA ILE A 83 -1.13 0.91 7.42
C ILE A 83 -0.83 -0.54 7.76
N LEU A 84 -1.77 -1.19 8.44
CA LEU A 84 -1.61 -2.51 9.01
C LEU A 84 -2.56 -3.47 8.30
N PHE A 85 -2.01 -4.57 7.81
CA PHE A 85 -2.82 -5.71 7.38
C PHE A 85 -3.30 -6.50 8.61
N PRO A 86 -4.35 -7.32 8.49
CA PRO A 86 -5.01 -7.94 9.63
C PRO A 86 -4.08 -8.74 10.56
N GLU A 87 -3.07 -9.40 10.02
CA GLU A 87 -2.07 -10.15 10.78
C GLU A 87 -1.16 -9.25 11.64
N PHE A 88 -1.08 -7.96 11.32
CA PHE A 88 -0.38 -6.92 12.10
C PHE A 88 -1.32 -6.05 12.93
N ALA A 89 -2.62 -6.36 13.00
CA ALA A 89 -3.60 -5.51 13.70
C ALA A 89 -3.24 -5.28 15.19
N ALA A 90 -2.76 -6.32 15.87
CA ALA A 90 -2.35 -6.25 17.27
C ALA A 90 -1.18 -5.27 17.51
N SER A 91 -0.35 -5.03 16.49
CA SER A 91 0.75 -4.06 16.60
C SER A 91 0.23 -2.63 16.74
N GLY A 92 -0.93 -2.31 16.18
CA GLY A 92 -1.46 -0.94 16.11
C GLY A 92 -1.72 -0.29 17.47
N GLU A 93 -2.11 -1.07 18.49
CA GLU A 93 -2.38 -0.54 19.84
C GLU A 93 -1.12 -0.02 20.53
N ALA A 94 0.06 -0.50 20.13
CA ALA A 94 1.34 -0.16 20.73
C ALA A 94 2.13 0.89 19.92
N LEU A 95 1.66 1.29 18.73
CA LEU A 95 2.41 2.20 17.88
C LEU A 95 2.32 3.65 18.41
N PRO A 96 3.45 4.37 18.53
CA PRO A 96 3.46 5.77 18.93
C PRO A 96 3.06 6.73 17.79
N ILE A 97 2.53 6.18 16.69
CA ILE A 97 2.14 6.91 15.48
C ILE A 97 0.71 6.52 15.08
N PRO A 98 -0.04 7.40 14.40
CA PRO A 98 -1.34 7.05 13.87
C PRO A 98 -1.26 5.80 12.98
N SER A 99 -2.18 4.87 13.19
CA SER A 99 -2.32 3.69 12.35
C SER A 99 -3.76 3.42 11.92
N ILE A 100 -3.90 2.73 10.80
CA ILE A 100 -5.17 2.13 10.36
C ILE A 100 -4.95 0.65 10.09
N VAL A 101 -5.86 -0.19 10.60
CA VAL A 101 -5.97 -1.59 10.18
C VAL A 101 -6.88 -1.65 8.97
N ILE A 102 -6.47 -2.35 7.92
CA ILE A 102 -7.31 -2.54 6.73
C ILE A 102 -8.59 -3.24 7.17
N PRO A 103 -9.78 -2.63 6.93
CA PRO A 103 -11.03 -3.24 7.35
C PRO A 103 -11.22 -4.58 6.65
N GLN A 104 -11.79 -5.55 7.36
CA GLN A 104 -12.18 -6.83 6.75
C GLN A 104 -13.63 -6.79 6.23
N ASP A 105 -14.39 -5.76 6.60
CA ASP A 105 -15.78 -5.55 6.23
C ASP A 105 -15.93 -4.46 5.17
N GLY A 106 -16.03 -4.89 3.91
CA GLY A 106 -16.51 -4.05 2.81
C GLY A 106 -15.44 -3.27 2.03
N TRP A 107 -14.18 -3.24 2.47
CA TRP A 107 -13.07 -2.73 1.66
C TRP A 107 -11.70 -3.29 2.11
N PRO A 108 -10.80 -3.70 1.22
CA PRO A 108 -10.99 -3.75 -0.23
C PRO A 108 -11.93 -4.89 -0.62
N THR A 109 -12.67 -4.71 -1.72
CA THR A 109 -13.35 -5.85 -2.34
C THR A 109 -12.26 -6.76 -2.90
N PRO A 110 -12.19 -8.05 -2.50
CA PRO A 110 -11.22 -8.98 -3.07
C PRO A 110 -11.33 -8.98 -4.60
N LEU A 111 -10.19 -8.94 -5.28
CA LEU A 111 -10.19 -8.94 -6.74
C LEU A 111 -10.71 -10.28 -7.27
N PRO A 112 -11.54 -10.27 -8.32
CA PRO A 112 -12.01 -11.51 -8.93
C PRO A 112 -10.84 -12.43 -9.30
N GLY A 113 -10.88 -13.67 -8.80
CA GLY A 113 -9.83 -14.66 -9.05
C GLY A 113 -8.63 -14.56 -8.12
N SER A 114 -8.64 -13.75 -7.06
CA SER A 114 -7.56 -13.71 -6.06
C SER A 114 -7.21 -15.06 -5.43
N ASP A 115 -8.18 -15.97 -5.41
CA ASP A 115 -8.05 -17.33 -4.88
C ASP A 115 -7.40 -18.30 -5.89
N ASP A 116 -7.25 -17.89 -7.15
CA ASP A 116 -6.67 -18.70 -8.22
C ASP A 116 -5.14 -18.54 -8.25
N PRO A 117 -4.35 -19.62 -8.30
CA PRO A 117 -2.89 -19.54 -8.44
C PRO A 117 -2.41 -18.68 -9.62
N SER A 118 -3.20 -18.61 -10.69
CA SER A 118 -2.90 -17.80 -11.87
C SER A 118 -2.92 -16.30 -11.61
N PHE A 119 -3.61 -15.86 -10.55
CA PHE A 119 -3.65 -14.47 -10.14
C PHE A 119 -2.27 -13.90 -9.84
N ARG A 120 -1.35 -14.74 -9.35
CA ARG A 120 0.06 -14.35 -9.14
C ARG A 120 0.73 -13.88 -10.44
N PHE A 121 0.44 -14.54 -11.56
CA PHE A 121 0.94 -14.12 -12.87
C PHE A 121 0.31 -12.79 -13.30
N GLN A 122 -0.97 -12.57 -12.98
CA GLN A 122 -1.63 -11.29 -13.24
C GLN A 122 -0.95 -10.14 -12.48
N LEU A 123 -0.66 -10.34 -11.19
CA LEU A 123 0.07 -9.37 -10.37
C LEU A 123 1.46 -9.07 -10.94
N LEU A 124 2.19 -10.10 -11.40
CA LEU A 124 3.50 -9.93 -12.04
C LEU A 124 3.40 -9.11 -13.34
N ARG A 125 2.39 -9.39 -14.18
CA ARG A 125 2.14 -8.62 -15.41
C ARG A 125 1.88 -7.16 -15.09
N TRP A 126 1.09 -6.87 -14.07
CA TRP A 126 0.86 -5.50 -13.59
C TRP A 126 2.14 -4.84 -13.06
N ALA A 127 2.91 -5.53 -12.23
CA ALA A 127 4.17 -5.03 -11.67
C ALA A 127 5.25 -4.78 -12.73
N ASN A 128 5.25 -5.56 -13.82
CA ASN A 128 6.16 -5.38 -14.95
C ASN A 128 5.66 -4.30 -15.93
N GLY A 129 4.37 -3.97 -15.91
CA GLY A 129 3.72 -3.07 -16.87
C GLY A 129 3.37 -3.75 -18.20
N GLU A 130 3.20 -5.07 -18.19
CA GLU A 130 2.69 -5.86 -19.32
C GLU A 130 1.16 -5.74 -19.44
N GLU A 131 0.50 -5.31 -18.37
CA GLU A 131 -0.91 -4.95 -18.34
C GLU A 131 -1.15 -3.84 -17.31
N GLU A 132 -2.14 -2.99 -17.55
CA GLU A 132 -2.44 -1.81 -16.73
C GLU A 132 -3.73 -2.03 -15.91
N PRO A 133 -3.66 -2.13 -14.57
CA PRO A 133 -4.85 -2.27 -13.74
C PRO A 133 -5.52 -0.91 -13.46
N ILE A 134 -5.80 -0.13 -14.52
CA ILE A 134 -6.31 1.25 -14.37
C ILE A 134 -7.67 1.33 -13.67
N HIS A 135 -8.50 0.29 -13.82
CA HIS A 135 -9.79 0.18 -13.13
C HIS A 135 -9.62 0.22 -11.60
N MET A 136 -8.53 -0.37 -11.09
CA MET A 136 -8.27 -0.40 -9.66
C MET A 136 -7.98 0.99 -9.08
N LEU A 137 -7.44 1.93 -9.87
CA LEU A 137 -7.22 3.29 -9.39
C LEU A 137 -8.56 3.96 -9.06
N ALA A 138 -9.48 3.99 -10.03
CA ALA A 138 -10.79 4.63 -9.86
C ALA A 138 -11.62 4.01 -8.72
N GLU A 139 -11.55 2.69 -8.57
CA GLU A 139 -12.25 1.97 -7.48
C GLU A 139 -11.69 2.28 -6.09
N ASN A 140 -10.44 2.73 -6.00
CA ASN A 140 -9.72 2.93 -4.74
C ASN A 140 -9.38 4.40 -4.43
N GLU A 141 -9.77 5.35 -5.28
CA GLU A 141 -9.62 6.79 -5.06
C GLU A 141 -10.37 7.32 -3.83
N ARG A 142 -11.37 6.58 -3.33
CA ARG A 142 -12.15 6.92 -2.13
C ARG A 142 -12.00 5.89 -1.01
N SER A 143 -10.85 5.22 -0.96
CA SER A 143 -10.64 4.18 0.05
C SER A 143 -10.51 4.74 1.48
N PRO A 144 -10.75 3.90 2.51
CA PRO A 144 -10.43 4.23 3.89
C PRO A 144 -8.98 4.67 4.10
N ILE A 145 -8.04 4.16 3.28
CA ILE A 145 -6.64 4.59 3.30
C ILE A 145 -6.50 6.05 2.86
N GLN A 146 -7.19 6.48 1.81
CA GLN A 146 -7.18 7.89 1.37
C GLN A 146 -7.66 8.81 2.48
N ALA A 147 -8.82 8.50 3.07
CA ALA A 147 -9.39 9.28 4.18
C ALA A 147 -8.46 9.32 5.40
N PHE A 148 -7.82 8.20 5.72
CA PHE A 148 -6.83 8.13 6.78
C PHE A 148 -5.62 9.02 6.51
N LEU A 149 -5.01 8.92 5.33
CA LEU A 149 -3.84 9.70 4.94
C LEU A 149 -4.14 11.19 4.91
N ASP A 150 -5.29 11.60 4.37
CA ASP A 150 -5.73 12.99 4.39
C ASP A 150 -5.84 13.54 5.82
N ARG A 151 -6.37 12.75 6.75
CA ARG A 151 -6.50 13.16 8.16
C ARG A 151 -5.14 13.32 8.85
N VAL A 152 -4.20 12.41 8.61
CA VAL A 152 -2.94 12.37 9.38
C VAL A 152 -1.79 13.15 8.75
N LEU A 153 -1.86 13.43 7.44
CA LEU A 153 -0.81 14.16 6.70
C LEU A 153 -1.16 15.62 6.41
N ARG A 154 -2.43 16.01 6.51
CA ARG A 154 -2.86 17.42 6.38
C ARG A 154 -3.00 18.15 7.73
N ALA A 155 -2.90 17.42 8.84
CA ALA A 155 -2.83 17.98 10.20
C ALA A 155 -1.44 18.59 10.47
#